data_AF-A0A315XBF9-F1
#
_entry.id   AF-A0A315XBF9-F1
#
_cell.length_a   1.000
_cell.length_b   1.000
_cell.length_c   1.000
_cell.angle_alpha   90.00
_cell.angle_beta   90.00
_cell.angle_gamma   90.00
#
_symmetry.space_group_name_H-M   'P 1'
#
loop_
_entity.id
_entity.type
_entity.pdbx_description
1 polymer ?
#
loop_
_entity_poly.entity_id
_entity_poly.type
_entity_poly.pdbx_seq_one_letter_code
_entity_poly.pdbx_strand_id
1 'polypeptide(L)'
;MLMKKAMKPAIGESASGGKSKQITTPNLRGLETLIRGVVHSELEPIRKEIGGLATKKELEGLATKKELEELATKKDLEGLATKKELEGLATKKDLEKVANDLTGLRQHTDSSFEQVHAEIKDLVQHFNQSQVEQNRHFEGLLREHHESLIESINEVIINDKLGSLERRVSKLEAAQA
;
A
#
# COMPACT_ATOMS: atom_id res chain seq x y z
N MET A 1 101.09 74.85 -71.16
CA MET A 1 100.69 76.22 -71.50
C MET A 1 99.94 76.80 -70.32
N LEU A 2 100.50 77.86 -69.74
CA LEU A 2 99.90 78.67 -68.68
C LEU A 2 98.57 79.27 -69.14
N MET A 3 97.57 79.33 -68.25
CA MET A 3 96.71 80.50 -68.05
C MET A 3 96.02 80.37 -66.67
N LYS A 4 96.38 81.30 -65.78
CA LYS A 4 95.84 81.49 -64.43
C LYS A 4 94.51 82.25 -64.49
N LYS A 5 93.52 81.92 -63.66
CA LYS A 5 92.46 82.87 -63.26
C LYS A 5 91.96 82.56 -61.83
N ALA A 6 91.75 83.62 -61.09
CA ALA A 6 91.78 83.73 -59.62
C ALA A 6 90.49 83.32 -58.89
N MET A 7 90.62 82.95 -57.60
CA MET A 7 89.57 83.16 -56.60
C MET A 7 90.20 83.42 -55.21
N LYS A 8 89.73 84.48 -54.54
CA LYS A 8 90.19 85.01 -53.24
C LYS A 8 89.79 84.13 -52.04
N PRO A 9 90.45 84.26 -50.88
CA PRO A 9 89.98 83.71 -49.61
C PRO A 9 88.97 84.66 -48.94
N ALA A 10 87.95 84.11 -48.28
CA ALA A 10 87.03 84.86 -47.43
C ALA A 10 86.95 84.17 -46.06
N ILE A 11 87.48 84.86 -45.05
CA ILE A 11 87.27 84.62 -43.63
C ILE A 11 85.91 85.26 -43.28
N GLY A 12 85.06 84.58 -42.50
CA GLY A 12 83.88 85.22 -41.93
C GLY A 12 82.81 84.28 -41.37
N GLU A 13 82.83 84.15 -40.05
CA GLU A 13 81.66 84.02 -39.15
C GLU A 13 80.78 82.76 -39.16
N SER A 14 80.93 82.04 -38.05
CA SER A 14 80.00 81.11 -37.42
C SER A 14 78.59 81.69 -37.20
N ALA A 15 77.56 80.95 -37.62
CA ALA A 15 76.20 81.10 -37.12
C ALA A 15 75.58 79.73 -36.84
N SER A 16 75.60 79.35 -35.57
CA SER A 16 74.89 78.21 -34.97
C SER A 16 73.39 78.50 -34.95
N GLY A 17 72.62 77.86 -35.83
CA GLY A 17 71.17 77.93 -35.88
C GLY A 17 70.51 76.76 -35.15
N GLY A 18 70.43 76.82 -33.82
CA GLY A 18 69.63 75.91 -33.02
C GLY A 18 68.13 76.15 -33.23
N LYS A 19 67.40 75.15 -33.74
CA LYS A 19 65.93 75.11 -33.66
C LYS A 19 65.53 74.55 -32.30
N SER A 20 65.46 75.42 -31.30
CA SER A 20 64.84 75.12 -30.02
C SER A 20 63.41 74.67 -30.25
N LYS A 21 63.07 73.42 -29.92
CA LYS A 21 61.67 73.02 -29.74
C LYS A 21 61.10 73.94 -28.65
N GLN A 22 60.29 74.91 -29.03
CA GLN A 22 59.55 75.73 -28.06
C GLN A 22 58.70 74.76 -27.24
N ILE A 23 59.07 74.58 -25.97
CA ILE A 23 58.18 73.99 -24.97
C ILE A 23 57.20 75.11 -24.63
N THR A 24 56.10 75.19 -25.37
CA THR A 24 54.97 76.04 -24.99
C THR A 24 54.35 75.43 -23.74
N THR A 25 54.43 76.14 -22.60
CA THR A 25 53.61 75.83 -21.43
C THR A 25 52.14 75.86 -21.86
N PRO A 26 51.38 74.77 -21.67
CA PRO A 26 49.99 74.73 -22.09
C PRO A 26 49.23 75.84 -21.35
N ASN A 27 48.53 76.67 -22.09
CA ASN A 27 47.57 77.61 -21.52
C ASN A 27 46.42 76.81 -20.87
N LEU A 28 45.56 77.49 -20.10
CA LEU A 28 44.46 76.84 -19.37
C LEU A 28 43.58 75.95 -20.28
N ARG A 29 43.32 76.37 -21.53
CA ARG A 29 42.58 75.57 -22.53
C ARG A 29 43.32 74.30 -22.97
N GLY A 30 44.64 74.37 -23.10
CA GLY A 30 45.49 73.22 -23.43
C GLY A 30 45.49 72.18 -22.31
N LEU A 31 45.56 72.63 -21.06
CA LEU A 31 45.42 71.76 -19.89
C LEU A 31 44.03 71.12 -19.82
N GLU A 32 42.97 71.89 -20.05
CA GLU A 32 41.59 71.39 -20.08
C GLU A 32 41.40 70.28 -21.14
N THR A 33 42.00 70.47 -22.32
CA THR A 33 41.93 69.49 -23.42
C THR A 33 42.66 68.19 -23.08
N LEU A 34 43.84 68.28 -22.45
CA LEU A 34 44.61 67.10 -22.00
C LEU A 34 43.86 66.34 -20.90
N ILE A 35 43.31 67.06 -19.91
CA ILE A 35 42.51 66.46 -18.84
C ILE A 35 41.30 65.74 -19.41
N ARG A 36 40.57 66.36 -20.35
CA ARG A 36 39.42 65.71 -21.01
C ARG A 36 39.84 64.46 -21.79
N GLY A 37 41.00 64.50 -22.46
CA GLY A 37 41.58 63.36 -23.16
C GLY A 37 41.83 62.19 -22.24
N VAL A 38 42.58 62.41 -21.16
CA VAL A 38 42.88 61.38 -20.13
C VAL A 38 41.60 60.80 -19.52
N VAL A 39 40.61 61.65 -19.21
CA VAL A 39 39.32 61.19 -18.69
C VAL A 39 38.64 60.22 -19.66
N HIS A 40 38.59 60.54 -20.95
CA HIS A 40 37.89 59.70 -21.94
C HIS A 40 38.68 58.47 -22.38
N SER A 41 40.01 58.58 -22.56
CA SER A 41 40.82 57.47 -23.07
C SER A 41 41.26 56.49 -21.99
N GLU A 42 41.41 56.95 -20.75
CA GLU A 42 41.97 56.12 -19.67
C GLU A 42 40.95 55.86 -18.56
N LEU A 43 40.20 56.86 -18.09
CA LEU A 43 39.34 56.70 -16.91
C LEU A 43 37.94 56.13 -17.20
N GLU A 44 37.32 56.48 -18.33
CA GLU A 44 35.99 55.97 -18.72
C GLU A 44 35.95 54.44 -18.93
N PRO A 45 36.92 53.80 -19.59
CA PRO A 45 36.97 52.34 -19.71
C PRO A 45 37.05 51.63 -18.35
N ILE A 46 37.87 52.15 -17.44
CA ILE A 46 38.06 51.61 -16.08
C ILE A 46 36.75 51.73 -15.28
N ARG A 47 36.05 52.86 -15.37
CA ARG A 47 34.73 53.04 -14.74
C ARG A 47 33.74 51.97 -15.23
N LYS A 48 33.73 51.67 -16.53
CA LYS A 48 32.84 50.68 -17.12
C LYS A 48 33.19 49.25 -16.67
N GLU A 49 34.47 48.90 -16.60
CA GLU A 49 34.93 47.61 -16.08
C GLU A 49 34.57 47.41 -14.60
N ILE A 50 34.80 48.43 -13.77
CA ILE A 50 34.43 48.40 -12.34
C ILE A 50 32.90 48.30 -12.18
N GLY A 51 32.14 48.99 -13.03
CA GLY A 51 30.67 48.91 -13.04
C GLY A 51 30.12 47.55 -13.49
N GLY A 52 30.93 46.70 -14.13
CA GLY A 52 30.58 45.33 -14.50
C GLY A 52 30.91 44.29 -13.42
N LEU A 53 31.57 44.68 -12.33
CA LEU A 53 31.85 43.77 -11.22
C LEU A 53 30.60 43.56 -10.36
N ALA A 54 30.42 42.33 -9.89
CA ALA A 54 29.36 42.01 -8.95
C ALA A 54 29.51 42.85 -7.67
N THR A 55 28.41 43.48 -7.27
CA THR A 55 28.31 44.23 -6.02
C THR A 55 28.15 43.30 -4.84
N LYS A 56 28.52 43.78 -3.64
CA LYS A 56 28.33 43.03 -2.39
C LYS A 56 26.88 42.57 -2.21
N LYS A 57 25.91 43.43 -2.56
CA LYS A 57 24.47 43.14 -2.47
C LYS A 57 24.04 42.01 -3.43
N GLU A 58 24.65 41.91 -4.60
CA GLU A 58 24.38 40.82 -5.55
C GLU A 58 24.96 39.47 -5.06
N LEU A 59 26.03 39.49 -4.28
CA LEU A 59 26.64 38.29 -3.71
C LEU A 59 25.97 37.82 -2.41
N GLU A 60 25.33 38.73 -1.65
CA GLU A 60 24.61 38.41 -0.40
C GLU A 60 23.42 37.46 -0.60
N GLY A 61 22.90 37.32 -1.83
CA GLY A 61 21.82 36.37 -2.16
C GLY A 61 22.29 34.97 -2.54
N LEU A 62 23.61 34.74 -2.64
CA LEU A 62 24.16 33.43 -3.00
C LEU A 62 24.29 32.55 -1.75
N ALA A 63 23.92 31.28 -1.90
CA ALA A 63 24.16 30.29 -0.86
C ALA A 63 25.67 30.18 -0.58
N THR A 64 26.03 30.33 0.69
CA THR A 64 27.38 30.16 1.18
C THR A 64 27.76 28.68 1.16
N LYS A 65 29.07 28.41 1.13
CA LYS A 65 29.59 27.05 1.18
C LYS A 65 29.08 26.29 2.40
N LYS A 66 28.98 26.96 3.55
CA LYS A 66 28.48 26.37 4.79
C LYS A 66 27.01 25.98 4.68
N GLU A 67 26.16 26.82 4.08
CA GLU A 67 24.75 26.51 3.86
C GLU A 67 24.55 25.31 2.92
N LEU A 68 25.46 25.09 1.95
CA LEU A 68 25.43 23.92 1.09
C LEU A 68 25.91 22.64 1.79
N GLU A 69 26.82 22.74 2.77
CA GLU A 69 27.29 21.60 3.58
C GLU A 69 26.23 21.10 4.57
N GLU A 70 25.26 21.93 4.94
CA GLU A 70 24.12 21.57 5.81
C GLU A 70 22.99 20.84 5.06
N LEU A 71 23.05 20.74 3.73
CA LEU A 71 22.08 19.99 2.94
C LEU A 71 22.27 18.48 3.10
N ALA A 72 21.15 17.74 3.21
CA ALA A 72 21.17 16.28 3.25
C ALA A 72 21.88 15.70 2.02
N THR A 73 22.82 14.81 2.28
CA THR A 73 23.62 14.11 1.28
C THR A 73 23.01 12.75 0.94
N LYS A 74 23.52 12.11 -0.11
CA LYS A 74 23.12 10.73 -0.44
C LYS A 74 23.41 9.74 0.69
N LYS A 75 24.45 10.00 1.49
CA LYS A 75 24.83 9.17 2.62
C LYS A 75 23.79 9.24 3.75
N ASP A 76 23.15 10.39 3.92
CA ASP A 76 22.11 10.59 4.93
C ASP A 76 20.81 9.82 4.61
N LEU A 77 20.67 9.33 3.37
CA LEU A 77 19.57 8.48 2.93
C LEU A 77 19.91 6.98 2.97
N GLU A 78 21.16 6.61 3.29
CA GLU A 78 21.55 5.21 3.45
C GLU A 78 20.78 4.58 4.62
N GLY A 79 20.17 3.42 4.38
CA GLY A 79 19.38 2.70 5.38
C GLY A 79 17.89 3.07 5.42
N LEU A 80 17.43 4.06 4.64
CA LEU A 80 16.01 4.27 4.42
C LEU A 80 15.45 3.20 3.49
N ALA A 81 14.29 2.64 3.86
CA ALA A 81 13.58 1.70 3.00
C ALA A 81 13.17 2.37 1.68
N THR A 82 13.50 1.72 0.58
CA THR A 82 13.11 2.11 -0.77
C THR A 82 11.65 1.73 -1.04
N LYS A 83 11.01 2.41 -1.98
CA LYS A 83 9.64 2.03 -2.42
C LYS A 83 9.55 0.56 -2.84
N LYS A 84 10.56 0.07 -3.55
CA LYS A 84 10.63 -1.32 -4.02
C LYS A 84 10.66 -2.33 -2.86
N GLU A 85 11.30 -2.00 -1.74
CA GLU A 85 11.32 -2.85 -0.55
C GLU A 85 9.96 -2.89 0.17
N LEU A 86 9.11 -1.88 -0.02
CA LEU A 86 7.78 -1.78 0.61
C LEU A 86 6.65 -2.37 -0.27
N GLU A 87 6.86 -2.53 -1.58
CA GLU A 87 5.83 -2.99 -2.54
C GLU A 87 5.27 -4.40 -2.25
N GLY A 88 5.99 -5.23 -1.49
CA GLY A 88 5.57 -6.59 -1.14
C GLY A 88 4.93 -6.74 0.25
N LEU A 89 4.82 -5.66 1.03
CA LEU A 89 4.26 -5.73 2.38
C LEU A 89 2.73 -5.81 2.33
N ALA A 90 2.17 -6.69 3.16
CA ALA A 90 0.73 -6.77 3.35
C ALA A 90 0.17 -5.42 3.83
N THR A 91 -0.91 -4.99 3.19
CA THR A 91 -1.61 -3.76 3.55
C THR A 91 -2.66 -4.04 4.62
N LYS A 92 -3.19 -2.97 5.24
CA LYS A 92 -4.32 -3.08 6.17
C LYS A 92 -5.53 -3.77 5.52
N LYS A 93 -5.79 -3.51 4.24
CA LYS A 93 -6.89 -4.10 3.48
C LYS A 93 -6.72 -5.61 3.30
N ASP A 94 -5.49 -6.08 3.14
CA ASP A 94 -5.20 -7.53 3.04
C ASP A 94 -5.52 -8.23 4.37
N LEU A 95 -5.15 -7.60 5.49
CA LEU A 95 -5.48 -8.11 6.83
C LEU A 95 -6.98 -8.09 7.12
N GLU A 96 -7.69 -7.03 6.71
CA GLU A 96 -9.15 -6.96 6.82
C GLU A 96 -9.83 -8.08 6.02
N LYS A 97 -9.35 -8.38 4.82
CA LYS A 97 -9.86 -9.50 4.02
C LYS A 97 -9.68 -10.82 4.76
N VAL A 98 -8.47 -11.09 5.27
CA VAL A 98 -8.20 -12.32 6.04
C VAL A 98 -9.07 -12.39 7.29
N ALA A 99 -9.26 -11.29 8.01
CA ALA A 99 -10.13 -11.25 9.18
C ALA A 99 -11.60 -11.55 8.82
N ASN A 100 -12.09 -11.02 7.70
CA ASN A 100 -13.44 -11.31 7.20
C ASN A 100 -13.58 -12.77 6.78
N ASP A 101 -12.60 -13.32 6.04
CA ASP A 101 -12.58 -14.73 5.64
C ASP A 101 -12.59 -15.66 6.87
N LEU A 102 -11.78 -15.34 7.89
CA LEU A 102 -11.76 -16.06 9.17
C LEU A 102 -13.10 -15.96 9.92
N THR A 103 -13.72 -14.78 9.92
CA THR A 103 -15.04 -14.58 10.56
C THR A 103 -16.11 -15.39 9.86
N GLY A 104 -16.12 -15.39 8.52
CA GLY A 104 -17.05 -16.20 7.73
C GLY A 104 -16.84 -17.70 7.94
N LEU A 105 -15.59 -18.15 7.99
CA LEU A 105 -15.28 -19.55 8.29
C LEU A 105 -15.78 -19.94 9.69
N ARG A 106 -15.55 -19.09 10.70
CA ARG A 106 -16.03 -19.32 12.07
C ARG A 106 -17.55 -19.42 12.12
N GLN A 107 -18.26 -18.53 11.44
CA GLN A 107 -19.72 -18.57 11.37
C GLN A 107 -20.23 -19.85 10.70
N HIS A 108 -19.61 -20.25 9.59
CA HIS A 108 -19.94 -21.48 8.90
C HIS A 108 -19.72 -22.71 9.79
N THR A 109 -18.59 -22.76 10.51
CA THR A 109 -18.31 -23.86 11.44
C THR A 109 -19.31 -23.91 12.58
N ASP A 110 -19.61 -22.77 13.22
CA ASP A 110 -20.57 -22.70 14.33
C ASP A 110 -21.95 -23.20 13.87
N SER A 111 -22.44 -22.71 12.72
CA SER A 111 -23.71 -23.14 12.13
C SER A 111 -23.72 -24.63 11.76
N SER A 112 -22.61 -25.15 11.23
CA SER A 112 -22.50 -26.57 10.89
C SER A 112 -22.54 -27.45 12.14
N PHE A 113 -21.89 -27.02 13.23
CA PHE A 113 -21.93 -27.74 14.51
C PHE A 113 -23.33 -27.71 15.12
N GLU A 114 -24.04 -26.59 15.07
CA GLU A 114 -25.42 -26.49 15.54
C GLU A 114 -26.35 -27.42 14.75
N GLN A 115 -26.20 -27.47 13.43
CA GLN A 115 -26.97 -28.38 12.58
C GLN A 115 -26.71 -29.84 12.93
N VAL A 116 -25.45 -30.25 13.03
CA VAL A 116 -25.08 -31.62 13.41
C VAL A 116 -25.63 -31.99 14.80
N HIS A 117 -25.57 -31.06 15.76
CA HIS A 117 -26.14 -31.28 17.09
C HIS A 117 -27.67 -31.47 17.03
N ALA A 118 -28.38 -30.68 16.22
CA ALA A 118 -29.80 -30.83 16.01
C ALA A 118 -30.14 -32.19 15.37
N GLU A 119 -29.41 -32.58 14.31
CA GLU A 119 -29.59 -33.87 13.64
C GLU A 119 -29.35 -35.06 14.57
N ILE A 120 -28.29 -34.99 15.42
CA ILE A 120 -28.01 -36.04 16.41
C ILE A 120 -29.14 -36.11 17.45
N LYS A 121 -29.63 -34.96 17.92
CA LYS A 121 -30.74 -34.92 18.88
C LYS A 121 -32.00 -35.55 18.31
N ASP A 122 -32.34 -35.23 17.07
CA ASP A 122 -33.49 -35.78 16.37
C ASP A 122 -33.34 -37.29 16.14
N LEU A 123 -32.13 -37.74 15.75
CA LEU A 123 -31.83 -39.17 15.59
C LEU A 123 -32.00 -39.94 16.91
N VAL A 124 -31.48 -39.41 18.02
CA VAL A 124 -31.63 -40.02 19.35
C VAL A 124 -33.10 -40.08 19.76
N GLN A 125 -33.86 -39.01 19.51
CA GLN A 125 -35.28 -38.98 19.82
C GLN A 125 -36.05 -40.02 18.99
N HIS A 126 -35.79 -40.08 17.69
CA HIS A 126 -36.43 -41.05 16.79
C HIS A 126 -36.09 -42.49 17.17
N PHE A 127 -34.83 -42.77 17.53
CA PHE A 127 -34.41 -44.08 18.01
C PHE A 127 -35.18 -44.49 19.28
N ASN A 128 -35.23 -43.59 20.28
CA ASN A 128 -35.96 -43.85 21.52
C ASN A 128 -37.46 -44.07 21.28
N GLN A 129 -38.07 -43.28 20.40
CA GLN A 129 -39.49 -43.45 20.01
C GLN A 129 -39.72 -44.81 19.35
N SER A 130 -38.87 -45.19 18.39
CA SER A 130 -38.94 -46.48 17.71
C SER A 130 -38.81 -47.65 18.69
N GLN A 131 -37.91 -47.57 19.67
CA GLN A 131 -37.79 -48.59 20.73
C GLN A 131 -39.07 -48.71 21.56
N VAL A 132 -39.68 -47.58 21.93
CA VAL A 132 -40.94 -47.57 22.67
C VAL A 132 -42.09 -48.17 21.85
N GLU A 133 -42.16 -47.85 20.55
CA GLU A 133 -43.17 -48.39 19.64
C GLU A 133 -43.00 -49.89 19.43
N GLN A 134 -41.77 -50.36 19.27
CA GLN A 134 -41.45 -51.79 19.13
C GLN A 134 -41.86 -52.57 20.39
N ASN A 135 -41.57 -52.03 21.58
CA ASN A 135 -42.00 -52.65 22.84
C ASN A 135 -43.53 -52.69 22.97
N ARG A 136 -44.22 -51.58 22.65
CA ARG A 136 -45.69 -51.55 22.64
C ARG A 136 -46.27 -52.55 21.64
N HIS A 137 -45.65 -52.71 20.48
CA HIS A 137 -46.09 -53.66 19.47
C HIS A 137 -45.98 -55.11 19.98
N PHE A 138 -44.85 -55.47 20.60
CA PHE A 138 -44.70 -56.80 21.19
C PHE A 138 -45.69 -57.07 22.33
N GLU A 139 -45.91 -56.09 23.21
CA GLU A 139 -46.92 -56.19 24.27
C GLU A 139 -48.33 -56.37 23.69
N GLY A 140 -48.66 -55.66 22.61
CA GLY A 140 -49.91 -55.82 21.88
C GLY A 140 -50.07 -57.22 21.30
N LEU A 141 -49.04 -57.73 20.61
CA LEU A 141 -49.05 -59.07 20.02
C LEU A 141 -49.26 -60.15 21.07
N LEU A 142 -48.57 -60.02 22.22
CA LEU A 142 -48.74 -60.91 23.35
C LEU A 142 -50.16 -60.84 23.87
N ARG A 143 -50.72 -59.63 24.07
CA ARG A 143 -52.08 -59.45 24.56
C ARG A 143 -53.11 -60.10 23.63
N GLU A 144 -53.04 -59.84 22.33
CA GLU A 144 -53.93 -60.41 21.31
C GLU A 144 -53.85 -61.94 21.29
N HIS A 145 -52.64 -62.49 21.36
CA HIS A 145 -52.45 -63.94 21.42
C HIS A 145 -53.05 -64.55 22.69
N HIS A 146 -52.89 -63.90 23.85
CA HIS A 146 -53.51 -64.37 25.11
C HIS A 146 -55.04 -64.30 25.03
N GLU A 147 -55.61 -63.25 24.45
CA GLU A 147 -57.06 -63.10 24.27
C GLU A 147 -57.62 -64.20 23.36
N SER A 148 -56.96 -64.45 22.23
CA SER A 148 -57.33 -65.54 21.30
C SER A 148 -57.23 -66.92 21.95
N LEU A 149 -56.20 -67.18 22.75
CA LEU A 149 -56.07 -68.45 23.49
C LEU A 149 -57.21 -68.64 24.50
N ILE A 150 -57.59 -67.58 25.21
CA ILE A 150 -58.72 -67.62 26.17
C ILE A 150 -60.02 -67.93 25.43
N GLU A 151 -60.27 -67.29 24.28
CA GLU A 151 -61.44 -67.56 23.45
C GLU A 151 -61.48 -69.02 22.97
N SER A 152 -60.36 -69.52 22.44
CA SER A 152 -60.24 -70.90 21.97
C SER A 152 -60.48 -71.93 23.09
N ILE A 153 -59.90 -71.71 24.28
CA ILE A 153 -60.12 -72.60 25.43
C ILE A 153 -61.59 -72.57 25.85
N ASN A 154 -62.20 -71.39 25.93
CA ASN A 154 -63.61 -71.26 26.29
C ASN A 154 -64.51 -72.00 25.30
N GLU A 155 -64.23 -71.90 24.00
CA GLU A 155 -64.97 -72.62 22.96
C GLU A 155 -64.86 -74.15 23.14
N VAL A 156 -63.66 -74.69 23.37
CA VAL A 156 -63.45 -76.13 23.63
C VAL A 156 -64.24 -76.60 24.87
N ILE A 157 -64.20 -75.84 25.96
CA ILE A 157 -64.91 -76.17 27.20
C ILE A 157 -66.44 -76.16 26.97
N ILE A 158 -66.95 -75.17 26.23
CA ILE A 158 -68.37 -75.08 25.89
C ILE A 158 -68.79 -76.30 25.05
N ASN A 159 -68.03 -76.64 24.03
CA ASN A 159 -68.33 -77.76 23.13
C ASN A 159 -68.34 -79.11 23.85
N ASP A 160 -67.40 -79.36 24.77
CA ASP A 160 -67.40 -80.61 25.58
C ASP A 160 -68.63 -80.69 26.50
N LYS A 161 -68.95 -79.59 27.18
CA LYS A 161 -70.15 -79.52 28.04
C LYS A 161 -71.44 -79.69 27.23
N LEU A 162 -71.53 -79.07 26.06
CA LEU A 162 -72.68 -79.19 25.17
C LEU A 162 -72.85 -80.63 24.69
N GLY A 163 -71.79 -81.29 24.21
CA GLY A 163 -71.86 -82.69 23.79
C GLY A 163 -72.21 -83.66 24.93
N SER A 164 -71.81 -83.36 26.17
CA SER A 164 -72.28 -84.09 27.36
C SER A 164 -73.77 -83.91 27.61
N LEU A 165 -74.29 -82.68 27.48
CA LEU A 165 -75.71 -82.38 27.61
C LEU A 165 -76.54 -83.04 26.50
N GLU A 166 -76.12 -82.94 25.24
CA GLU A 166 -76.77 -83.58 24.09
C GLU A 166 -76.94 -85.08 24.31
N ARG A 167 -75.87 -85.78 24.73
CA ARG A 167 -75.93 -87.21 25.07
C ARG A 167 -76.92 -87.53 26.20
N ARG A 168 -77.03 -86.65 27.20
CA ARG A 168 -78.00 -86.82 28.30
C ARG A 168 -79.43 -86.60 27.83
N VAL A 169 -79.66 -85.60 26.98
CA VAL A 169 -80.98 -85.29 26.38
C VAL A 169 -81.44 -86.47 25.52
N SER A 170 -80.61 -86.99 24.62
CA SER A 170 -80.97 -88.15 23.78
C SER A 170 -81.34 -89.39 24.60
N LYS A 171 -80.68 -89.62 25.74
CA LYS A 171 -81.04 -90.73 26.66
C LYS A 171 -82.40 -90.53 27.32
N LEU A 172 -82.75 -89.29 27.68
CA LEU A 172 -84.06 -88.98 28.26
C LEU A 172 -85.17 -89.12 27.22
N GLU A 173 -84.94 -88.63 26.00
CA GLU A 173 -85.88 -88.77 24.88
C GLU A 173 -86.15 -90.25 24.55
N ALA A 174 -85.10 -91.08 24.51
CA ALA A 174 -85.23 -92.52 24.28
C ALA A 174 -85.97 -93.27 25.41
N ALA A 175 -85.96 -92.74 26.64
CA ALA A 175 -86.69 -93.34 27.77
C ALA A 175 -88.18 -92.96 27.81
N GLN A 176 -88.59 -91.97 27.02
CA GLN A 176 -89.97 -91.46 26.95
C GLN A 176 -90.75 -91.97 25.72
N ALA A 177 -90.07 -92.63 24.77
CA ALA A 177 -90.64 -93.27 23.60
C ALA A 177 -90.94 -94.76 23.85
#